data_AF-A0A7J0AED3-F1
#
_entry.id   AF-A0A7J0AED3-F1
#
_cell.length_a   1.000
_cell.length_b   1.000
_cell.length_c   1.000
_cell.angle_alpha   90.00
_cell.angle_beta   90.00
_cell.angle_gamma   90.00
#
_symmetry.space_group_name_H-M   'P 1'
#
loop_
_entity.id
_entity.type
_entity.pdbx_description
1 polymer ?
#
loop_
_entity_poly.entity_id
_entity_poly.type
_entity_poly.pdbx_seq_one_letter_code
_entity_poly.pdbx_strand_id
1 'polypeptide(L)'
;MEKVYGSPKRQDGLFRVGRNKYEVIYGFGNDSDNPEQGWNWRKRFDHRPSLDEIKAVIIQVIEAESAHKLRYGLEWNGLPVEYTEERKSDLTGMLVAMQAGIMQLPVTLNLGAYPDGSPVFYEFTKAEEIMGVAAAISNHKIAVCNEEWQEKSSVDWSAYETEQ
;
A
#
# COMPACT_ATOMS: atom_id res chain seq x y z
N MET A 1 -9.19 -10.12 4.36
CA MET A 1 -10.56 -9.67 4.72
C MET A 1 -11.17 -9.04 3.47
N GLU A 2 -12.47 -8.76 3.44
CA GLU A 2 -13.13 -8.09 2.30
C GLU A 2 -13.42 -6.63 2.62
N LYS A 3 -13.26 -5.74 1.65
CA LYS A 3 -13.58 -4.31 1.78
C LYS A 3 -15.08 -4.12 1.61
N VAL A 4 -15.77 -3.64 2.64
CA VAL A 4 -17.23 -3.48 2.65
C VAL A 4 -17.60 -2.01 2.84
N TYR A 5 -18.31 -1.45 1.86
CA TYR A 5 -18.77 -0.05 1.84
C TYR A 5 -20.09 0.16 2.60
N GLY A 6 -20.43 1.43 2.86
CA GLY A 6 -21.67 1.84 3.52
C GLY A 6 -21.54 1.92 5.05
N SER A 7 -20.31 1.99 5.57
CA SER A 7 -20.06 2.11 7.01
C SER A 7 -19.89 3.60 7.36
N PRO A 8 -20.60 4.15 8.36
CA PRO A 8 -20.51 5.57 8.68
C PRO A 8 -19.28 5.94 9.54
N LYS A 9 -18.58 4.95 10.11
CA LYS A 9 -17.44 5.15 11.02
C LYS A 9 -16.56 3.90 11.16
N ARG A 10 -15.41 4.06 11.83
CA ARG A 10 -14.56 2.96 12.31
C ARG A 10 -15.29 2.15 13.39
N GLN A 11 -15.27 0.83 13.27
CA GLN A 11 -16.03 -0.11 14.11
C GLN A 11 -15.19 -1.34 14.45
N ASP A 12 -13.91 -1.12 14.74
CA ASP A 12 -12.96 -2.19 15.03
C ASP A 12 -13.46 -3.07 16.18
N GLY A 13 -13.45 -4.38 15.97
CA GLY A 13 -13.78 -5.36 17.00
C GLY A 13 -14.26 -6.69 16.47
N LEU A 14 -14.56 -7.60 17.40
CA LEU A 14 -15.16 -8.91 17.13
C LEU A 14 -16.64 -8.92 17.51
N PHE A 15 -17.50 -9.28 16.57
CA PHE A 15 -18.95 -9.31 16.76
C PHE A 15 -19.50 -10.72 16.57
N ARG A 16 -20.30 -11.20 17.54
CA ARG A 16 -21.06 -12.45 17.35
C ARG A 16 -22.33 -12.15 16.55
N VAL A 17 -22.38 -12.63 15.31
CA VAL A 17 -23.49 -12.39 14.36
C VAL A 17 -24.43 -13.59 14.22
N GLY A 18 -24.14 -14.70 14.91
CA GLY A 18 -25.01 -15.87 14.96
C GLY A 18 -24.55 -16.90 16.02
N ARG A 19 -25.18 -18.08 16.04
CA ARG A 19 -24.89 -19.11 17.06
C ARG A 19 -23.39 -19.46 17.11
N ASN A 20 -22.78 -19.71 15.97
CA ASN A 20 -21.35 -19.98 15.79
C ASN A 20 -20.71 -19.04 14.75
N LYS A 21 -21.36 -17.92 14.43
CA LYS A 21 -20.87 -17.00 13.40
C LYS A 21 -20.33 -15.74 14.06
N TYR A 22 -19.11 -15.38 13.70
CA TYR A 22 -18.42 -14.20 14.21
C TYR A 22 -17.93 -13.35 13.04
N GLU A 23 -17.96 -12.03 13.19
CA GLU A 23 -17.48 -11.07 12.20
C GLU A 23 -16.41 -10.20 12.86
N VAL A 24 -15.20 -10.22 12.30
CA VAL A 24 -14.14 -9.28 12.62
C VAL A 24 -14.30 -8.08 11.72
N ILE A 25 -14.34 -6.89 12.32
CA ILE A 25 -14.32 -5.61 11.60
C ILE A 25 -13.01 -4.90 11.94
N TYR A 26 -12.36 -4.33 10.93
CA TYR A 26 -11.09 -3.62 11.08
C TYR A 26 -10.99 -2.44 10.11
N GLY A 27 -10.44 -1.34 10.60
CA GLY A 27 -10.05 -0.18 9.80
C GLY A 27 -11.24 0.62 9.29
N PHE A 28 -10.96 1.82 8.80
CA PHE A 28 -11.93 2.68 8.14
C PHE A 28 -11.23 3.59 7.15
N GLY A 29 -11.85 3.79 6.00
CA GLY A 29 -11.45 4.83 5.05
C GLY A 29 -12.65 5.33 4.26
N ASN A 30 -12.43 6.40 3.51
CA ASN A 30 -13.44 6.95 2.62
C ASN A 30 -12.78 7.25 1.27
N ASP A 31 -13.10 6.40 0.29
CA ASP A 31 -12.62 6.53 -1.09
C ASP A 31 -13.77 6.92 -2.02
N SER A 32 -14.95 7.24 -1.46
CA SER A 32 -16.15 7.57 -2.22
C SER A 32 -16.40 9.07 -2.21
N ASP A 33 -17.06 9.57 -3.26
CA ASP A 33 -17.53 10.96 -3.31
C ASP A 33 -18.59 11.27 -2.24
N ASN A 34 -19.06 10.26 -1.50
CA ASN A 34 -19.99 10.43 -0.39
C ASN A 34 -19.22 10.54 0.94
N PRO A 35 -19.10 11.75 1.53
CA PRO A 35 -18.37 11.95 2.77
C PRO A 35 -19.01 11.21 3.97
N GLU A 36 -20.28 10.82 3.88
CA GLU A 36 -21.04 10.19 4.96
C GLU A 36 -20.91 8.65 4.98
N GLN A 37 -20.32 8.05 3.94
CA GLN A 37 -20.20 6.59 3.82
C GLN A 37 -18.78 6.18 3.46
N GLY A 38 -18.09 5.57 4.42
CA GLY A 38 -16.80 4.94 4.21
C GLY A 38 -16.91 3.43 4.02
N TRP A 39 -15.78 2.77 4.20
CA TRP A 39 -15.63 1.32 4.17
C TRP A 39 -15.00 0.80 5.46
N ASN A 40 -15.25 -0.46 5.80
CA ASN A 40 -14.45 -1.23 6.77
C ASN A 40 -13.97 -2.54 6.11
N TRP A 41 -12.88 -3.10 6.61
CA TRP A 41 -12.51 -4.48 6.32
C TRP A 41 -13.34 -5.42 7.19
N ARG A 42 -13.89 -6.47 6.58
CA ARG A 42 -14.71 -7.47 7.30
C ARG A 42 -14.29 -8.89 6.97
N LYS A 43 -14.29 -9.77 7.96
CA LYS A 43 -14.14 -11.21 7.76
C LYS A 43 -15.05 -11.98 8.68
N ARG A 44 -15.79 -12.93 8.10
CA ARG A 44 -16.66 -13.84 8.85
C ARG A 44 -15.94 -15.14 9.16
N PHE A 45 -16.18 -15.65 10.37
CA PHE A 45 -15.74 -16.94 10.87
C PHE A 45 -16.96 -17.78 11.22
N ASP A 46 -16.87 -19.09 11.00
CA ASP A 46 -17.88 -20.10 11.32
C ASP A 46 -17.63 -20.81 12.68
N HIS A 47 -16.64 -20.30 13.41
CA HIS A 47 -16.28 -20.64 14.78
C HIS A 47 -15.90 -19.34 15.50
N ARG A 48 -15.72 -19.42 16.83
CA ARG A 48 -15.16 -18.31 17.60
C ARG A 48 -13.65 -18.24 17.31
N PRO A 49 -13.16 -17.22 16.60
CA PRO A 49 -11.74 -17.14 16.29
C PRO A 49 -10.93 -16.83 17.55
N SER A 50 -9.70 -17.33 17.58
CA SER A 50 -8.69 -16.93 18.56
C SER A 50 -8.15 -15.53 18.25
N LEU A 51 -7.53 -14.89 19.25
CA LEU A 51 -6.89 -13.59 19.04
C LEU A 51 -5.75 -13.66 17.99
N ASP A 52 -5.04 -14.79 17.92
CA ASP A 52 -3.97 -14.97 16.93
C ASP A 52 -4.51 -15.09 15.51
N GLU A 53 -5.64 -15.77 15.31
CA GLU A 53 -6.32 -15.80 14.01
C GLU A 53 -6.80 -14.42 13.58
N ILE A 54 -7.30 -13.62 14.52
CA ILE A 54 -7.72 -12.23 14.27
C ILE A 54 -6.51 -11.36 13.89
N LYS A 55 -5.42 -11.44 14.67
CA LYS A 55 -4.16 -10.73 14.38
C LYS A 55 -3.64 -11.07 12.99
N ALA A 56 -3.59 -12.36 12.64
CA ALA A 56 -3.09 -12.81 11.35
C ALA A 56 -3.89 -12.19 10.18
N VAL A 57 -5.22 -12.17 10.27
CA VAL A 57 -6.05 -11.66 9.16
C VAL A 57 -6.03 -10.13 9.06
N ILE A 58 -5.87 -9.41 10.18
CA ILE A 58 -5.74 -7.95 10.19
C ILE A 58 -4.35 -7.54 9.66
N ILE A 59 -3.28 -8.15 10.16
CA ILE A 59 -1.91 -7.89 9.72
C ILE A 59 -1.77 -8.16 8.22
N GLN A 60 -2.33 -9.27 7.72
CA GLN A 60 -2.32 -9.58 6.29
C GLN A 60 -2.98 -8.48 5.44
N VAL A 61 -4.06 -7.87 5.93
CA VAL A 61 -4.73 -6.78 5.22
C VAL A 61 -3.88 -5.51 5.21
N ILE A 62 -3.28 -5.15 6.35
CA ILE A 62 -2.36 -4.02 6.43
C ILE A 62 -1.21 -4.20 5.44
N GLU A 63 -0.57 -5.38 5.46
CA GLU A 63 0.53 -5.70 4.56
C GLU A 63 0.13 -5.66 3.08
N ALA A 64 -1.05 -6.16 2.73
CA ALA A 64 -1.55 -6.15 1.37
C ALA A 64 -1.82 -4.71 0.88
N GLU A 65 -2.44 -3.87 1.70
CA GLU A 65 -2.70 -2.46 1.36
C GLU A 65 -1.39 -1.67 1.24
N SER A 66 -0.46 -1.86 2.18
CA SER A 66 0.87 -1.23 2.14
C SER A 66 1.67 -1.70 0.93
N ALA A 67 1.63 -2.98 0.56
CA ALA A 67 2.27 -3.48 -0.65
C ALA A 67 1.67 -2.87 -1.92
N HIS A 68 0.35 -2.74 -1.99
CA HIS A 68 -0.33 -2.08 -3.11
C HIS A 68 0.04 -0.60 -3.21
N LYS A 69 0.01 0.13 -2.08
CA LYS A 69 0.41 1.54 -2.01
C LYS A 69 1.88 1.73 -2.36
N LEU A 70 2.75 0.85 -1.87
CA LEU A 70 4.17 0.87 -2.23
C LEU A 70 4.33 0.74 -3.74
N ARG A 71 3.64 -0.24 -4.34
CA ARG A 71 3.74 -0.54 -5.77
C ARG A 71 3.24 0.60 -6.65
N TYR A 72 2.05 1.12 -6.39
CA TYR A 72 1.31 1.98 -7.34
C TYR A 72 1.07 3.41 -6.84
N GLY A 73 1.42 3.72 -5.60
CA GLY A 73 1.08 4.99 -4.96
C GLY A 73 2.06 6.14 -5.18
N LEU A 74 3.14 5.93 -5.97
CA LEU A 74 4.11 6.98 -6.25
C LEU A 74 3.79 7.71 -7.54
N GLU A 75 3.74 9.03 -7.46
CA GLU A 75 3.71 9.94 -8.58
C GLU A 75 4.96 10.84 -8.57
N TRP A 76 5.59 11.01 -9.71
CA TRP A 76 6.72 11.92 -9.90
C TRP A 76 6.45 12.80 -11.11
N ASN A 77 6.45 14.12 -10.93
CA ASN A 77 6.14 15.09 -11.98
C ASN A 77 4.83 14.81 -12.74
N GLY A 78 3.77 14.37 -12.04
CA GLY A 78 2.49 14.02 -12.68
C GLY A 78 2.48 12.65 -13.38
N LEU A 79 3.58 11.90 -13.32
CA LEU A 79 3.71 10.59 -13.93
C LEU A 79 3.66 9.50 -12.87
N PRO A 80 2.83 8.44 -13.04
CA PRO A 80 2.87 7.31 -12.14
C PRO A 80 4.19 6.57 -12.28
N VAL A 81 4.81 6.25 -11.15
CA VAL A 81 6.07 5.51 -11.08
C VAL A 81 5.85 4.25 -10.26
N GLU A 82 5.99 3.10 -10.89
CA GLU A 82 5.88 1.83 -10.16
C GLU A 82 7.12 1.55 -9.32
N TYR A 83 6.91 1.12 -8.07
CA TYR A 83 7.97 0.57 -7.24
C TYR A 83 8.21 -0.90 -7.61
N THR A 84 9.36 -1.17 -8.24
CA THR A 84 9.89 -2.51 -8.52
C THR A 84 11.33 -2.62 -8.01
N GLU A 85 11.80 -3.84 -7.75
CA GLU A 85 13.23 -4.07 -7.51
C GLU A 85 14.04 -3.77 -8.78
N GLU A 86 13.50 -4.13 -9.93
CA GLU A 86 14.08 -3.87 -11.26
C GLU A 86 14.29 -2.38 -11.49
N ARG A 87 13.31 -1.52 -11.20
CA ARG A 87 13.42 -0.07 -11.39
C ARG A 87 14.49 0.53 -10.53
N LYS A 88 14.58 0.11 -9.26
CA LYS A 88 15.63 0.59 -8.36
C LYS A 88 17.00 0.19 -8.89
N SER A 89 17.14 -1.05 -9.36
CA SER A 89 18.36 -1.54 -9.98
C SER A 89 18.70 -0.76 -11.25
N ASP A 90 17.72 -0.51 -12.13
CA ASP A 90 17.89 0.24 -13.38
C ASP A 90 18.39 1.65 -13.11
N LEU A 91 17.70 2.41 -12.24
CA LEU A 91 18.07 3.78 -11.91
C LEU A 91 19.46 3.84 -11.25
N THR A 92 19.76 2.92 -10.34
CA THR A 92 21.09 2.84 -9.70
C THR A 92 22.17 2.52 -10.74
N GLY A 93 21.93 1.54 -11.61
CA GLY A 93 22.85 1.16 -12.69
C GLY A 93 23.09 2.29 -13.68
N MET A 94 22.04 3.03 -14.05
CA MET A 94 22.15 4.22 -14.91
C MET A 94 23.03 5.29 -14.26
N LEU A 95 22.81 5.62 -12.98
CA LEU A 95 23.63 6.59 -12.26
C LEU A 95 25.11 6.18 -12.23
N VAL A 96 25.40 4.91 -11.91
CA VAL A 96 26.77 4.38 -11.90
C VAL A 96 27.41 4.42 -13.30
N ALA A 97 26.67 4.01 -14.34
CA ALA A 97 27.17 4.01 -15.71
C ALA A 97 27.43 5.43 -16.24
N MET A 98 26.59 6.40 -15.88
CA MET A 98 26.80 7.82 -16.19
C MET A 98 28.04 8.38 -15.49
N GLN A 99 28.21 8.06 -14.20
CA GLN A 99 29.38 8.50 -13.43
C GLN A 99 30.70 7.91 -13.97
N ALA A 100 30.65 6.69 -14.53
CA ALA A 100 31.77 6.05 -15.20
C ALA A 100 31.98 6.54 -16.66
N GLY A 101 31.09 7.38 -17.20
CA GLY A 101 31.13 7.86 -18.58
C GLY A 101 30.77 6.81 -19.64
N ILE A 102 30.19 5.68 -19.24
CA ILE A 102 29.83 4.54 -20.11
C ILE A 102 28.40 4.70 -20.67
N MET A 103 27.57 5.52 -20.02
CA MET A 103 26.22 5.88 -20.48
C MET A 103 26.15 7.39 -20.75
N GLN A 104 25.45 7.76 -21.82
CA GLN A 104 25.21 9.14 -22.22
C GLN A 104 23.71 9.40 -22.31
N LEU A 105 23.32 10.66 -22.12
CA LEU A 105 21.94 11.14 -22.29
C LEU A 105 21.70 11.57 -23.75
N PRO A 106 20.45 11.51 -24.25
CA PRO A 106 19.23 11.11 -23.54
C PRO A 106 19.04 9.60 -23.44
N VAL A 107 18.24 9.16 -22.46
CA VAL A 107 17.83 7.75 -22.28
C VAL A 107 16.34 7.67 -21.97
N THR A 108 15.62 6.80 -22.69
CA THR A 108 14.19 6.55 -22.43
C THR A 108 14.00 5.32 -21.57
N LEU A 109 13.21 5.45 -20.50
CA LEU A 109 12.85 4.36 -19.60
C LEU A 109 11.33 4.29 -19.44
N ASN A 110 10.79 3.08 -19.29
CA ASN A 110 9.42 2.92 -18.81
C ASN A 110 9.39 3.11 -17.28
N LEU A 111 8.59 4.06 -16.80
CA LEU A 111 8.36 4.37 -15.39
C LEU A 111 7.20 3.58 -14.74
N GLY A 112 6.37 2.89 -15.51
CA GLY A 112 5.28 2.08 -14.96
C GLY A 112 4.13 1.95 -15.95
N ALA A 113 2.91 1.84 -15.43
CA ALA A 113 1.71 1.88 -16.24
C ALA A 113 0.68 2.88 -15.68
N TYR A 114 -0.13 3.42 -16.58
CA TYR A 114 -1.37 4.12 -16.23
C TYR A 114 -2.46 3.12 -15.81
N PRO A 115 -3.59 3.58 -15.22
CA PRO A 115 -4.69 2.70 -14.82
C PRO A 115 -5.30 1.86 -15.97
N ASP A 116 -5.17 2.31 -17.22
CA ASP A 116 -5.61 1.57 -18.41
C ASP A 116 -4.60 0.52 -18.90
N GLY A 117 -3.45 0.38 -18.20
CA GLY A 117 -2.37 -0.54 -18.51
C GLY A 117 -1.37 -0.02 -19.55
N SER A 118 -1.54 1.20 -20.07
CA SER A 118 -0.58 1.78 -21.01
C SER A 118 0.74 2.17 -20.32
N PRO A 119 1.90 1.97 -20.96
CA PRO A 119 3.20 2.22 -20.35
C PRO A 119 3.51 3.71 -20.23
N VAL A 120 4.31 4.07 -19.22
CA VAL A 120 4.70 5.45 -18.92
C VAL A 120 6.15 5.66 -19.34
N PHE A 121 6.39 5.98 -20.61
CA PHE A 121 7.75 6.26 -21.07
C PHE A 121 8.17 7.69 -20.74
N TYR A 122 9.39 7.86 -20.23
CA TYR A 122 10.01 9.15 -19.99
C TYR A 122 11.43 9.19 -20.56
N GLU A 123 11.74 10.24 -21.32
CA GLU A 123 13.07 10.50 -21.85
C GLU A 123 13.84 11.40 -20.87
N PHE A 124 14.84 10.82 -20.22
CA PHE A 124 15.77 11.56 -19.39
C PHE A 124 16.75 12.32 -20.27
N THR A 125 16.85 13.63 -20.06
CA THR A 125 17.82 14.50 -20.75
C THR A 125 18.88 15.03 -19.80
N LYS A 126 18.68 14.86 -18.49
CA LYS A 126 19.56 15.34 -17.41
C LYS A 126 19.76 14.26 -16.35
N ALA A 127 20.98 14.17 -15.80
CA ALA A 127 21.28 13.21 -14.74
C ALA A 127 20.47 13.50 -13.46
N GLU A 128 20.14 14.77 -13.23
CA GLU A 128 19.32 15.24 -12.11
C GLU A 128 17.90 14.68 -12.12
N GLU A 129 17.33 14.41 -13.30
CA GLU A 129 16.01 13.82 -13.43
C GLU A 129 16.00 12.36 -12.94
N ILE A 130 17.05 11.60 -13.27
CA ILE A 130 17.23 10.21 -12.81
C ILE A 130 17.43 10.19 -11.28
N MET A 131 18.27 11.09 -10.76
CA MET A 131 18.44 11.25 -9.30
C MET A 131 17.11 11.61 -8.62
N GLY A 132 16.31 12.46 -9.25
CA GLY A 132 14.97 12.85 -8.77
C GLY A 132 14.03 11.66 -8.62
N VAL A 133 13.93 10.81 -9.66
CA VAL A 133 13.08 9.60 -9.59
C VAL A 133 13.61 8.61 -8.55
N ALA A 134 14.92 8.38 -8.49
CA ALA A 134 15.52 7.46 -7.51
C ALA A 134 15.29 7.93 -6.05
N ALA A 135 15.39 9.23 -5.80
CA ALA A 135 15.08 9.83 -4.50
C ALA A 135 13.58 9.71 -4.18
N ALA A 136 12.70 9.97 -5.15
CA ALA A 136 11.25 9.85 -4.97
C ALA A 136 10.84 8.42 -4.60
N ILE A 137 11.38 7.40 -5.28
CA ILE A 137 11.18 5.99 -4.96
C ILE A 137 11.63 5.65 -3.53
N SER A 138 12.79 6.16 -3.13
CA SER A 138 13.33 5.91 -1.79
C SER A 138 12.47 6.54 -0.69
N ASN A 139 12.06 7.80 -0.89
CA ASN A 139 11.19 8.52 0.04
C ASN A 139 9.82 7.87 0.15
N HIS A 140 9.23 7.45 -0.98
CA HIS A 140 7.95 6.73 -1.00
C HIS A 140 8.02 5.42 -0.21
N LYS A 141 9.07 4.63 -0.42
CA LYS A 141 9.29 3.40 0.35
C LYS A 141 9.35 3.67 1.84
N ILE A 142 10.14 4.65 2.27
CA ILE A 142 10.29 5.00 3.68
C ILE A 142 8.94 5.42 4.27
N ALA A 143 8.18 6.27 3.56
CA ALA A 143 6.88 6.73 4.00
C ALA A 143 5.90 5.56 4.16
N VAL A 144 5.73 4.72 3.15
CA VAL A 144 4.79 3.59 3.18
C VAL A 144 5.18 2.56 4.25
N CYS A 145 6.47 2.25 4.41
CA CYS A 145 6.91 1.35 5.48
C CYS A 145 6.66 1.92 6.88
N ASN A 146 6.86 3.22 7.07
CA ASN A 146 6.59 3.86 8.37
C ASN A 146 5.09 3.85 8.68
N GLU A 147 4.23 4.14 7.71
CA GLU A 147 2.78 4.05 7.85
C GLU A 147 2.33 2.61 8.16
N GLU A 148 2.89 1.61 7.47
CA GLU A 148 2.62 0.19 7.72
C GLU A 148 2.94 -0.19 9.17
N TRP A 149 4.13 0.17 9.66
CA TRP A 149 4.53 -0.10 11.03
C TRP A 149 3.65 0.64 12.04
N GLN A 150 3.33 1.90 11.75
CA GLN A 150 2.44 2.69 12.58
C GLN A 150 1.06 2.03 12.69
N GLU A 151 0.47 1.61 11.57
CA GLU A 151 -0.84 0.96 11.56
C GLU A 151 -0.81 -0.40 12.28
N LYS A 152 0.22 -1.23 12.06
CA LYS A 152 0.39 -2.48 12.83
C LYS A 152 0.50 -2.25 14.33
N SER A 153 1.17 -1.16 14.74
CA SER A 153 1.38 -0.81 16.15
C SER A 153 0.17 -0.14 16.81
N SER A 154 -0.71 0.49 16.02
CA SER A 154 -1.86 1.24 16.51
C SER A 154 -3.11 0.39 16.71
N VAL A 155 -3.13 -0.85 16.19
CA VAL A 155 -4.26 -1.76 16.37
C VAL A 155 -4.50 -2.02 17.85
N ASP A 156 -5.66 -1.60 18.34
CA ASP A 156 -6.14 -1.91 19.68
C ASP A 156 -6.62 -3.36 19.74
N TRP A 157 -5.75 -4.26 20.19
CA TRP A 157 -6.07 -5.68 20.30
C TRP A 157 -7.14 -5.97 21.36
N SER A 158 -7.38 -5.07 22.32
CA SER A 158 -8.39 -5.28 23.36
C SER A 158 -9.82 -5.26 22.79
N ALA A 159 -10.06 -4.54 21.69
CA ALA A 159 -11.33 -4.54 20.97
C ALA A 159 -11.69 -5.91 20.35
N TYR A 160 -10.71 -6.80 20.25
CA TYR A 160 -10.84 -8.14 19.67
C TYR A 160 -10.76 -9.25 20.72
N GLU A 161 -10.62 -8.89 22.00
CA GLU A 161 -10.63 -9.85 23.07
C GLU A 161 -12.00 -10.52 23.14
N THR A 162 -11.97 -11.84 23.19
CA THR A 162 -13.17 -12.64 23.29
C THR A 162 -13.37 -12.89 24.79
N GLU A 163 -14.36 -12.25 25.44
CA GLU A 163 -14.65 -12.46 26.88
C GLU A 163 -14.65 -13.96 27.24
N GLN A 164 -13.82 -14.36 28.22
CA GLN A 164 -13.73 -15.75 28.69
C GLN A 164 -15.08 -16.27 29.20
#